data_AF-A0AAN0K2X0-F1
#
_entry.id   AF-A0AAN0K2X0-F1
#
_cell.length_a   1.000
_cell.length_b   1.000
_cell.length_c   1.000
_cell.angle_alpha   90.00
_cell.angle_beta   90.00
_cell.angle_gamma   90.00
#
_symmetry.space_group_name_H-M   'P 1'
#
loop_
_entity.id
_entity.type
_entity.pdbx_description
1 polymer ?
#
loop_
_entity_poly.entity_id
_entity_poly.type
_entity_poly.pdbx_seq_one_letter_code
_entity_poly.pdbx_strand_id
1 'polypeptide(L)'
;MKSFLQRFYPKFSAELPDADSVEGIMNIAVKNCRLNNISILKLIIKRFKITEANPLISEYEKEVKTACKFLKDFLSQNQPQHFLICETIQFTLGWEPEEHSLDDIRNLLEEAFKELNKRIIVRSIHRGNSIIIICYGPHHLLAALLLEAQDNLTVLMKEFSLIRLTIGHYTVYDKRIRYKVMNNECLAEEIKLADREEQELRTLLDYKEGSIFEQDKQLNIMKKRKGIVSE
;
A
#
# COMPACT_ATOMS: atom_id res chain seq x y z
N MET A 1 -37.71 -18.46 4.04
CA MET A 1 -36.51 -17.91 4.72
C MET A 1 -35.25 -18.06 3.88
N LYS A 2 -34.94 -19.26 3.35
CA LYS A 2 -33.80 -19.51 2.44
C LYS A 2 -33.67 -18.48 1.31
N SER A 3 -34.74 -18.32 0.50
CA SER A 3 -34.76 -17.37 -0.63
C SER A 3 -34.51 -15.91 -0.23
N PHE A 4 -34.97 -15.51 0.95
CA PHE A 4 -34.71 -14.17 1.49
C PHE A 4 -33.23 -13.99 1.81
N LEU A 5 -32.63 -14.95 2.54
CA LEU A 5 -31.21 -14.86 2.90
C LEU A 5 -30.30 -14.96 1.67
N GLN A 6 -30.61 -15.80 0.68
CA GLN A 6 -29.86 -15.86 -0.58
C GLN A 6 -29.83 -14.52 -1.32
N ARG A 7 -30.94 -13.76 -1.28
CA ARG A 7 -31.03 -12.45 -1.95
C ARG A 7 -30.17 -11.37 -1.29
N PHE A 8 -30.11 -11.33 0.04
CA PHE A 8 -29.36 -10.31 0.78
C PHE A 8 -27.93 -10.73 1.11
N TYR A 9 -27.66 -12.04 1.08
CA TYR A 9 -26.35 -12.62 1.35
C TYR A 9 -26.06 -13.73 0.33
N PRO A 10 -25.64 -13.36 -0.90
CA PRO A 10 -25.32 -14.31 -1.96
C PRO A 10 -24.28 -15.35 -1.56
N LYS A 11 -23.38 -15.00 -0.63
CA LYS A 11 -22.40 -15.92 -0.02
C LYS A 11 -23.01 -17.15 0.67
N PHE A 12 -24.29 -17.11 1.05
CA PHE A 12 -24.98 -18.25 1.67
C PHE A 12 -25.59 -19.21 0.64
N SER A 13 -25.49 -18.91 -0.66
CA SER A 13 -26.08 -19.71 -1.73
C SER A 13 -25.56 -21.15 -1.77
N ALA A 14 -24.33 -21.41 -1.32
CA ALA A 14 -23.76 -22.75 -1.24
C ALA A 14 -24.27 -23.56 -0.03
N GLU A 15 -24.48 -22.94 1.14
CA GLU A 15 -24.83 -23.65 2.39
C GLU A 15 -26.35 -23.73 2.65
N LEU A 16 -27.14 -22.78 2.13
CA LEU A 16 -28.59 -22.73 2.36
C LEU A 16 -29.42 -23.86 1.72
N PRO A 17 -29.06 -24.42 0.54
CA PRO A 17 -29.80 -25.53 -0.05
C PRO A 17 -29.89 -26.73 0.90
N ASP A 18 -28.78 -27.09 1.54
CA ASP A 18 -28.63 -28.27 2.41
C ASP A 18 -29.28 -28.13 3.80
N ALA A 19 -29.75 -26.93 4.17
CA ALA A 19 -30.35 -26.68 5.47
C ALA A 19 -31.84 -27.06 5.52
N ASP A 20 -32.19 -28.28 5.88
CA ASP A 20 -33.59 -28.76 5.79
C ASP A 20 -34.53 -28.24 6.90
N SER A 21 -34.00 -27.60 7.95
CA SER A 21 -34.79 -27.08 9.06
C SER A 21 -34.59 -25.57 9.28
N VAL A 22 -35.54 -24.94 9.97
CA VAL A 22 -35.41 -23.54 10.42
C VAL A 22 -34.16 -23.39 11.30
N GLU A 23 -33.89 -24.37 12.14
CA GLU A 23 -32.69 -24.42 12.97
C GLU A 23 -31.41 -24.47 12.13
N GLY A 24 -31.35 -25.30 11.09
CA GLY A 24 -30.21 -25.34 10.17
C GLY A 24 -29.96 -24.01 9.48
N ILE A 25 -31.02 -23.32 9.05
CA ILE A 25 -30.92 -21.98 8.45
C ILE A 25 -30.43 -20.95 9.48
N MET A 26 -30.92 -21.02 10.72
CA MET A 26 -30.49 -20.14 11.81
C MET A 26 -29.02 -20.38 12.18
N ASN A 27 -28.56 -21.64 12.19
CA ASN A 27 -27.15 -21.96 12.45
C ASN A 27 -26.21 -21.35 11.41
N ILE A 28 -26.58 -21.38 10.12
CA ILE A 28 -25.83 -20.69 9.05
C ILE A 28 -25.79 -19.18 9.32
N ALA A 29 -26.92 -18.58 9.70
CA ALA A 29 -26.99 -17.16 10.01
C ALA A 29 -26.12 -16.78 11.22
N VAL A 30 -26.16 -17.56 12.30
CA VAL A 30 -25.38 -17.33 13.53
C VAL A 30 -23.88 -17.50 13.26
N LYS A 31 -23.47 -18.56 12.55
CA LYS A 31 -22.07 -18.81 12.16
C LYS A 31 -21.45 -17.63 11.41
N ASN A 32 -22.26 -16.88 10.68
CA ASN A 32 -21.85 -15.73 9.89
C ASN A 32 -22.01 -14.38 10.61
N CYS A 33 -22.51 -14.37 11.84
CA CYS A 33 -22.51 -13.18 12.69
C CYS A 33 -21.15 -13.01 13.38
N ARG A 34 -20.79 -11.76 13.70
CA ARG A 34 -19.67 -11.46 14.59
C ARG A 34 -20.22 -11.10 15.97
N LEU A 35 -19.40 -11.23 17.01
CA LEU A 35 -19.78 -10.90 18.39
C LEU A 35 -20.41 -9.50 18.53
N ASN A 36 -19.88 -8.52 17.80
CA ASN A 36 -20.38 -7.14 17.81
C ASN A 36 -21.25 -6.79 16.58
N ASN A 37 -21.52 -7.75 15.68
CA ASN A 37 -22.32 -7.54 14.48
C ASN A 37 -23.23 -8.73 14.21
N ILE A 38 -24.45 -8.60 14.71
CA ILE A 38 -25.55 -9.56 14.56
C ILE A 38 -26.60 -9.08 13.54
N SER A 39 -26.19 -8.27 12.56
CA SER A 39 -27.11 -7.63 11.60
C SER A 39 -27.98 -8.64 10.84
N ILE A 40 -27.46 -9.85 10.58
CA ILE A 40 -28.22 -10.93 9.92
C ILE A 40 -29.43 -11.33 10.77
N LEU A 41 -29.24 -11.52 12.08
CA LEU A 41 -30.31 -11.86 13.01
C LEU A 41 -31.34 -10.72 13.10
N LYS A 42 -30.88 -9.47 13.20
CA LYS A 42 -31.76 -8.29 13.20
C LYS A 42 -32.61 -8.20 11.93
N LEU A 43 -32.03 -8.52 10.78
CA LEU A 43 -32.73 -8.51 9.50
C LEU A 43 -33.83 -9.60 9.46
N ILE A 44 -33.53 -10.81 9.95
CA ILE A 44 -34.50 -11.91 10.06
C ILE A 44 -35.65 -11.49 10.99
N ILE A 45 -35.34 -11.01 12.20
CA ILE A 45 -36.33 -10.55 13.19
C ILE A 45 -37.27 -9.51 12.60
N LYS A 46 -36.71 -8.50 11.93
CA LYS A 46 -37.49 -7.44 11.27
C LYS A 46 -38.37 -7.99 10.15
N ARG A 47 -37.85 -8.89 9.31
CA ARG A 47 -38.57 -9.44 8.15
C ARG A 47 -39.74 -10.34 8.53
N PHE A 48 -39.56 -11.12 9.60
CA PHE A 48 -40.55 -12.08 10.10
C PHE A 48 -41.37 -11.55 11.28
N LYS A 49 -41.13 -10.30 11.70
CA LYS A 49 -41.83 -9.61 12.80
C LYS A 49 -41.81 -10.40 14.11
N ILE A 50 -40.64 -10.95 14.46
CA ILE A 50 -40.43 -11.76 15.68
C ILE A 50 -40.23 -10.81 16.86
N THR A 51 -41.33 -10.29 17.41
CA THR A 51 -41.31 -9.24 18.43
C THR A 51 -40.67 -9.68 19.74
N GLU A 52 -40.76 -10.98 20.06
CA GLU A 52 -40.21 -11.63 21.25
C GLU A 52 -38.67 -11.60 21.27
N ALA A 53 -38.03 -11.49 20.10
CA ALA A 53 -36.57 -11.45 20.00
C ALA A 53 -35.99 -10.06 20.27
N ASN A 54 -36.79 -9.00 20.21
CA ASN A 54 -36.33 -7.62 20.46
C ASN A 54 -35.69 -7.42 21.84
N PRO A 55 -36.30 -7.86 22.96
CA PRO A 55 -35.66 -7.74 24.28
C PRO A 55 -34.33 -8.50 24.35
N LEU A 56 -34.26 -9.71 23.78
CA LEU A 56 -33.04 -10.54 23.77
C LEU A 56 -31.90 -9.89 22.99
N ILE A 57 -32.20 -9.29 21.82
CA ILE A 57 -31.22 -8.54 21.04
C ILE A 57 -30.73 -7.32 21.81
N SER A 58 -31.65 -6.58 22.45
CA SER A 58 -31.28 -5.41 23.24
C SER A 58 -30.40 -5.77 24.44
N GLU A 59 -30.70 -6.88 25.12
CA GLU A 59 -29.91 -7.40 26.22
C GLU A 59 -28.51 -7.82 25.76
N TYR A 60 -28.43 -8.62 24.69
CA TYR A 60 -27.15 -9.03 24.09
C TYR A 60 -26.28 -7.83 23.71
N GLU A 61 -26.84 -6.83 23.02
CA GLU A 61 -26.07 -5.65 22.63
C GLU A 61 -25.59 -4.83 23.82
N LYS A 62 -26.38 -4.77 24.90
CA LYS A 62 -25.99 -4.12 26.14
C LYS A 62 -24.82 -4.87 26.80
N GLU A 63 -24.87 -6.19 26.87
CA GLU A 63 -23.81 -7.03 27.42
C GLU A 63 -22.52 -6.91 26.59
N VAL A 64 -22.60 -7.03 25.26
CA VAL A 64 -21.46 -6.86 24.37
C VAL A 64 -20.86 -5.47 24.51
N LYS A 65 -21.68 -4.41 24.58
CA LYS A 65 -21.19 -3.04 24.78
C LYS A 65 -20.50 -2.87 26.12
N THR A 66 -21.01 -3.50 27.18
CA THR A 66 -20.44 -3.48 28.52
C THR A 66 -19.11 -4.22 28.55
N ALA A 67 -19.04 -5.43 27.97
CA ALA A 67 -17.82 -6.20 27.83
C ALA A 67 -16.76 -5.46 27.00
N CYS A 68 -17.14 -4.89 25.86
CA CYS A 68 -16.23 -4.08 25.04
C CYS A 68 -15.70 -2.85 25.79
N LYS A 69 -16.55 -2.18 26.59
CA LYS A 69 -16.11 -1.06 27.43
C LYS A 69 -15.12 -1.53 28.49
N PHE A 70 -15.44 -2.61 29.20
CA PHE A 70 -14.56 -3.20 30.20
C PHE A 70 -13.19 -3.59 29.60
N LEU A 71 -13.19 -4.28 28.45
CA LEU A 71 -11.97 -4.62 27.73
C LEU A 71 -11.17 -3.38 27.36
N LYS A 72 -11.83 -2.33 26.86
CA LYS A 72 -11.17 -1.07 26.51
C LYS A 72 -10.54 -0.41 27.75
N ASP A 73 -11.26 -0.37 28.87
CA ASP A 73 -10.79 0.23 30.12
C ASP A 73 -9.61 -0.58 30.68
N PHE A 74 -9.73 -1.90 30.71
CA PHE A 74 -8.67 -2.82 31.13
C PHE A 74 -7.41 -2.65 30.27
N LEU A 75 -7.54 -2.66 28.94
CA LEU A 75 -6.42 -2.46 28.04
C LEU A 75 -5.79 -1.07 28.21
N SER A 76 -6.58 -0.04 28.49
CA SER A 76 -6.10 1.33 28.71
C SER A 76 -5.34 1.47 30.03
N GLN A 77 -5.81 0.82 31.10
CA GLN A 77 -5.16 0.83 32.42
C GLN A 77 -3.85 0.03 32.43
N ASN A 78 -3.76 -0.99 31.57
CA ASN A 78 -2.56 -1.82 31.43
C ASN A 78 -1.63 -1.34 30.30
N GLN A 79 -1.80 -0.11 29.79
CA GLN A 79 -0.84 0.45 28.84
C GLN A 79 0.51 0.65 29.54
N PRO A 80 1.62 0.13 28.98
CA PRO A 80 2.92 0.29 29.59
C PRO A 80 3.30 1.77 29.71
N GLN A 81 3.71 2.20 30.91
CA GLN A 81 4.08 3.60 31.20
C GLN A 81 5.36 4.08 30.46
N HIS A 82 6.10 3.17 29.82
CA HIS A 82 7.39 3.45 29.19
C HIS A 82 7.32 4.15 27.81
N PHE A 83 6.16 4.65 27.40
CA PHE A 83 5.95 5.25 26.08
C PHE A 83 5.96 6.79 26.05
N LEU A 84 6.61 7.43 27.02
CA LEU A 84 6.72 8.89 27.08
C LEU A 84 7.49 9.49 25.89
N ILE A 85 8.34 8.70 25.20
CA ILE A 85 9.06 9.13 23.99
C ILE A 85 8.99 8.00 22.94
N CYS A 86 8.01 8.10 22.05
CA CYS A 86 7.79 7.14 20.97
C CYS A 86 7.89 7.79 19.60
N GLU A 87 8.38 7.02 18.65
CA GLU A 87 8.32 7.37 17.24
C GLU A 87 7.13 6.69 16.57
N THR A 88 6.50 7.43 15.66
CA THR A 88 5.37 6.91 14.90
C THR A 88 5.90 6.10 13.72
N ILE A 89 5.54 4.83 13.65
CA ILE A 89 5.78 3.98 12.49
C ILE A 89 4.45 3.89 11.73
N GLN A 90 4.44 4.22 10.45
CA GLN A 90 3.24 4.15 9.63
C GLN A 90 3.48 3.31 8.39
N PHE A 91 2.70 2.24 8.27
CA PHE A 91 2.59 1.42 7.07
C PHE A 91 1.36 1.84 6.28
N THR A 92 1.51 1.99 4.98
CA THR A 92 0.39 2.06 4.02
C THR A 92 0.52 0.88 3.07
N LEU A 93 -0.49 0.02 3.07
CA LEU A 93 -0.46 -1.28 2.40
C LEU A 93 -1.58 -1.34 1.37
N GLY A 94 -1.30 -1.94 0.21
CA GLY A 94 -2.30 -2.22 -0.83
C GLY A 94 -3.22 -3.39 -0.50
N TRP A 95 -3.53 -3.58 0.77
CA TRP A 95 -4.35 -4.68 1.30
C TRP A 95 -5.83 -4.37 1.19
N GLU A 96 -6.62 -5.41 0.90
CA GLU A 96 -8.08 -5.34 1.00
C GLU A 96 -8.54 -5.64 2.45
N PRO A 97 -9.32 -4.77 3.11
CA PRO A 97 -9.68 -4.90 4.53
C PRO A 97 -10.43 -6.17 4.94
N GLU A 98 -10.93 -6.92 3.97
CA GLU A 98 -11.72 -8.14 4.13
C GLU A 98 -10.89 -9.42 4.01
N GLU A 99 -9.68 -9.32 3.44
CA GLU A 99 -8.81 -10.47 3.12
C GLU A 99 -7.70 -10.68 4.16
N HIS A 100 -7.44 -9.71 5.02
CA HIS A 100 -6.32 -9.75 5.97
C HIS A 100 -6.74 -9.80 7.44
N SER A 101 -6.05 -10.66 8.17
CA SER A 101 -6.22 -10.99 9.58
C SER A 101 -5.24 -10.23 10.48
N LEU A 102 -5.38 -10.39 11.81
CA LEU A 102 -4.40 -9.88 12.77
C LEU A 102 -3.06 -10.62 12.66
N ASP A 103 -3.07 -11.88 12.25
CA ASP A 103 -1.85 -12.67 12.06
C ASP A 103 -1.03 -12.14 10.88
N ASP A 104 -1.68 -11.64 9.83
CA ASP A 104 -1.00 -10.98 8.71
C ASP A 104 -0.28 -9.71 9.16
N ILE A 105 -0.89 -8.93 10.06
CA ILE A 105 -0.26 -7.74 10.66
C ILE A 105 0.93 -8.15 11.53
N ARG A 106 0.81 -9.24 12.28
CA ARG A 106 1.91 -9.77 13.07
C ARG A 106 3.08 -10.21 12.19
N ASN A 107 2.81 -10.96 11.13
CA ASN A 107 3.80 -11.39 10.15
C ASN A 107 4.49 -10.20 9.48
N LEU A 108 3.72 -9.16 9.12
CA LEU A 108 4.28 -7.90 8.60
C LEU A 108 5.28 -7.26 9.57
N LEU A 109 4.96 -7.18 10.87
CA LEU A 109 5.85 -6.59 11.86
C LEU A 109 7.07 -7.48 12.15
N GLU A 110 6.88 -8.79 12.16
CA GLU A 110 7.95 -9.79 12.28
C GLU A 110 8.93 -9.67 11.11
N GLU A 111 8.44 -9.53 9.88
CA GLU A 111 9.31 -9.35 8.71
C GLU A 111 9.94 -7.97 8.63
N ALA A 112 9.22 -6.90 9.01
CA ALA A 112 9.75 -5.54 8.94
C ALA A 112 10.87 -5.27 9.96
N PHE A 113 10.79 -5.88 11.15
CA PHE A 113 11.61 -5.48 12.29
C PHE A 113 12.27 -6.65 13.03
N LYS A 114 12.06 -7.90 12.58
CA LYS A 114 12.63 -9.12 13.18
C LYS A 114 12.46 -9.10 14.69
N GLU A 115 13.52 -9.22 15.47
CA GLU A 115 13.45 -9.25 16.95
C GLU A 115 12.94 -7.94 17.57
N LEU A 116 13.07 -6.80 16.88
CA LEU A 116 12.60 -5.50 17.36
C LEU A 116 11.07 -5.38 17.34
N ASN A 117 10.36 -6.27 16.62
CA ASN A 117 8.89 -6.27 16.58
C ASN A 117 8.26 -6.31 17.98
N LYS A 118 8.92 -6.98 18.94
CA LYS A 118 8.44 -7.18 20.31
C LYS A 118 8.37 -5.87 21.09
N ARG A 119 9.03 -4.82 20.58
CA ARG A 119 9.03 -3.46 21.14
C ARG A 119 8.05 -2.53 20.44
N ILE A 120 7.36 -2.99 19.41
CA ILE A 120 6.46 -2.20 18.59
C ILE A 120 5.03 -2.47 19.00
N ILE A 121 4.25 -1.40 19.18
CA ILE A 121 2.84 -1.48 19.53
C ILE A 121 1.99 -0.96 18.40
N VAL A 122 1.04 -1.77 17.92
CA VAL A 122 0.01 -1.30 16.99
C VAL A 122 -0.95 -0.37 17.73
N ARG A 123 -1.05 0.89 17.31
CA ARG A 123 -1.95 1.90 17.90
C ARG A 123 -3.31 1.92 17.22
N SER A 124 -3.33 1.97 15.89
CA SER A 124 -4.57 2.05 15.13
C SER A 124 -4.42 1.46 13.74
N ILE A 125 -5.53 0.95 13.23
CA ILE A 125 -5.66 0.42 11.87
C ILE A 125 -6.81 1.16 11.21
N HIS A 126 -6.51 1.88 10.14
CA HIS A 126 -7.49 2.60 9.34
C HIS A 126 -7.72 1.85 8.03
N ARG A 127 -8.99 1.77 7.63
CA ARG A 127 -9.46 1.02 6.46
C ARG A 127 -10.04 2.00 5.44
N GLY A 128 -9.70 1.81 4.18
CA GLY A 128 -10.24 2.49 3.01
C GLY A 128 -9.93 1.65 1.77
N ASN A 129 -9.53 2.28 0.67
CA ASN A 129 -8.97 1.56 -0.51
C ASN A 129 -7.57 0.96 -0.25
N SER A 130 -7.07 1.11 0.98
CA SER A 130 -5.78 0.63 1.46
C SER A 130 -5.88 0.48 2.97
N ILE A 131 -5.00 -0.31 3.56
CA ILE A 131 -4.87 -0.41 5.01
C ILE A 131 -3.72 0.48 5.48
N ILE A 132 -4.00 1.34 6.45
CA ILE A 132 -2.98 2.15 7.13
C ILE A 132 -2.84 1.63 8.55
N ILE A 133 -1.63 1.18 8.90
CA ILE A 133 -1.30 0.70 10.24
C ILE A 133 -0.37 1.71 10.89
N ILE A 134 -0.79 2.24 12.04
CA ILE A 134 -0.01 3.18 12.83
C ILE A 134 0.47 2.44 14.07
N CYS A 135 1.79 2.42 14.26
CA CYS A 135 2.45 1.78 15.38
C CYS A 135 3.33 2.77 16.15
N TYR A 136 3.69 2.39 17.38
CA TYR A 136 4.70 3.05 18.19
C TYR A 136 5.91 2.17 18.40
N GLY A 137 7.08 2.73 18.07
CA GLY A 137 8.37 2.19 18.44
C GLY A 137 9.06 3.11 19.45
N PRO A 138 9.93 2.58 20.32
CA PRO A 138 10.67 3.40 21.26
C PRO A 138 11.72 4.26 20.55
N HIS A 139 11.79 5.55 20.87
CA HIS A 139 12.66 6.50 20.18
C HIS A 139 14.15 6.12 20.20
N HIS A 140 14.64 5.55 21.31
CA HIS A 140 16.05 5.12 21.41
C HIS A 140 16.42 4.00 20.42
N LEU A 141 15.44 3.31 19.82
CA LEU A 141 15.66 2.31 18.78
C LEU A 141 15.46 2.85 17.36
N LEU A 142 15.23 4.15 17.19
CA LEU A 142 14.90 4.75 15.88
C LEU A 142 15.91 4.36 14.79
N ALA A 143 17.22 4.46 15.07
CA ALA A 143 18.25 4.09 14.11
C ALA A 143 18.21 2.60 13.74
N ALA A 144 18.01 1.72 14.72
CA ALA A 144 17.92 0.27 14.50
C ALA A 144 16.64 -0.10 13.72
N LEU A 145 15.51 0.54 14.04
CA LEU A 145 14.25 0.36 13.31
C LEU A 145 14.37 0.80 11.85
N LEU A 146 15.07 1.90 11.58
CA LEU A 146 15.32 2.38 10.22
C LEU A 146 16.18 1.40 9.42
N LEU A 147 17.27 0.91 10.01
CA LEU A 147 18.16 -0.06 9.36
C LEU A 147 17.43 -1.36 9.03
N GLU A 148 16.73 -1.93 10.02
CA GLU A 148 16.02 -3.20 9.84
C GLU A 148 14.89 -3.09 8.80
N ALA A 149 14.13 -1.99 8.83
CA ALA A 149 13.10 -1.74 7.83
C ALA A 149 13.67 -1.57 6.41
N GLN A 150 14.88 -1.02 6.30
CA GLN A 150 15.55 -0.79 5.03
C GLN A 150 16.11 -2.10 4.46
N ASP A 151 16.72 -2.94 5.29
CA ASP A 151 17.24 -4.26 4.89
C ASP A 151 16.11 -5.19 4.44
N ASN A 152 14.97 -5.15 5.13
CA ASN A 152 13.81 -5.99 4.82
C ASN A 152 12.87 -5.38 3.76
N LEU A 153 13.19 -4.21 3.21
CA LEU A 153 12.27 -3.45 2.34
C LEU A 153 11.81 -4.23 1.10
N THR A 154 12.67 -5.08 0.55
CA THR A 154 12.35 -5.87 -0.65
C THR A 154 11.22 -6.87 -0.41
N VAL A 155 11.22 -7.52 0.76
CA VAL A 155 10.17 -8.44 1.22
C VAL A 155 8.88 -7.67 1.46
N LEU A 156 8.97 -6.55 2.19
CA LEU A 156 7.80 -5.69 2.48
C LEU A 156 7.09 -5.21 1.20
N MET A 157 7.86 -4.85 0.17
CA MET A 157 7.30 -4.45 -1.11
C MET A 157 6.60 -5.58 -1.85
N LYS A 158 7.19 -6.78 -1.88
CA LYS A 158 6.71 -7.89 -2.72
C LYS A 158 5.60 -8.69 -2.05
N GLU A 159 5.79 -9.07 -0.80
CA GLU A 159 4.90 -10.00 -0.10
C GLU A 159 3.75 -9.28 0.59
N PHE A 160 4.03 -8.10 1.13
CA PHE A 160 3.03 -7.35 1.90
C PHE A 160 2.44 -6.16 1.12
N SER A 161 2.72 -6.04 -0.18
CA SER A 161 2.17 -4.97 -1.03
C SER A 161 2.37 -3.56 -0.44
N LEU A 162 3.56 -3.30 0.13
CA LEU A 162 3.87 -2.02 0.74
C LEU A 162 3.79 -0.88 -0.28
N ILE A 163 3.02 0.15 0.05
CA ILE A 163 2.91 1.40 -0.73
C ILE A 163 3.80 2.47 -0.11
N ARG A 164 3.79 2.60 1.21
CA ARG A 164 4.57 3.60 1.94
C ARG A 164 4.93 3.13 3.35
N LEU A 165 6.16 3.39 3.77
CA LEU A 165 6.65 3.20 5.13
C LEU A 165 7.34 4.47 5.62
N THR A 166 6.89 4.98 6.77
CA THR A 166 7.54 6.09 7.48
C THR A 166 7.83 5.70 8.92
N ILE A 167 8.97 6.14 9.45
CA ILE A 167 9.39 5.92 10.84
C ILE A 167 9.83 7.27 11.40
N GLY A 168 9.09 7.78 12.39
CA GLY A 168 9.23 9.16 12.86
C GLY A 168 9.03 10.15 11.71
N HIS A 169 10.01 11.03 11.51
CA HIS A 169 10.02 11.99 10.40
C HIS A 169 10.64 11.45 9.10
N TYR A 170 11.14 10.21 9.11
CA TYR A 170 11.84 9.62 7.96
C TYR A 170 10.87 8.82 7.08
N THR A 171 10.99 9.00 5.76
CA THR A 171 10.32 8.14 4.79
C THR A 171 11.29 7.06 4.33
N VAL A 172 11.08 5.82 4.78
CA VAL A 172 11.89 4.65 4.40
C VAL A 172 11.55 4.25 2.96
N TYR A 173 10.26 4.26 2.63
CA TYR A 173 9.80 3.93 1.29
C TYR A 173 8.53 4.69 0.96
N ASP A 174 8.45 5.16 -0.28
CA ASP A 174 7.22 5.64 -0.89
C ASP A 174 7.25 5.24 -2.36
N LYS A 175 6.32 4.37 -2.75
CA LYS A 175 6.17 3.88 -4.12
C LYS A 175 6.06 5.03 -5.12
N ARG A 176 5.37 6.12 -4.76
CA ARG A 176 5.19 7.29 -5.64
C ARG A 176 6.48 8.09 -5.82
N ILE A 177 7.31 8.19 -4.79
CA ILE A 177 8.59 8.88 -4.88
C ILE A 177 9.55 8.07 -5.75
N ARG A 178 9.66 6.75 -5.55
CA ARG A 178 10.52 5.90 -6.38
C ARG A 178 10.18 5.97 -7.87
N TYR A 179 8.91 5.91 -8.24
CA TYR A 179 8.53 6.02 -9.66
C TYR A 179 8.96 7.35 -10.28
N LYS A 180 8.84 8.46 -9.54
CA LYS A 180 9.29 9.77 -10.03
C LYS A 180 10.81 9.84 -10.19
N VAL A 181 11.57 9.33 -9.22
CA VAL A 181 13.04 9.32 -9.27
C VAL A 181 13.52 8.46 -10.44
N MET A 182 13.00 7.23 -10.58
CA MET A 182 13.40 6.31 -11.64
C MET A 182 13.06 6.85 -13.03
N ASN A 183 11.88 7.46 -13.21
CA ASN A 183 11.54 8.12 -14.48
C ASN A 183 12.48 9.28 -14.80
N ASN A 184 12.86 10.08 -13.80
CA ASN A 184 13.77 11.20 -14.00
C ASN A 184 15.21 10.75 -14.28
N GLU A 185 15.67 9.65 -13.66
CA GLU A 185 16.98 9.05 -13.94
C GLU A 185 17.04 8.51 -15.39
N CYS A 186 16.00 7.79 -15.83
CA CYS A 186 15.85 7.32 -17.20
C CYS A 186 15.91 8.48 -18.21
N LEU A 187 15.14 9.55 -17.94
CA LEU A 187 15.14 10.75 -18.77
C LEU A 187 16.51 11.45 -18.80
N ALA A 188 17.24 11.46 -17.68
CA ALA A 188 18.58 12.05 -17.61
C ALA A 188 19.63 11.25 -18.42
N GLU A 189 19.50 9.93 -18.49
CA GLU A 189 20.36 9.10 -19.36
C GLU A 189 20.06 9.31 -20.84
N GLU A 190 18.78 9.41 -21.21
CA GLU A 190 18.37 9.73 -22.59
C GLU A 190 18.90 11.09 -23.05
N ILE A 191 18.84 12.13 -22.20
CA ILE A 191 19.39 13.46 -22.49
C ILE A 191 20.91 13.39 -22.71
N LYS A 192 21.65 12.66 -21.87
CA LYS A 192 23.11 12.51 -22.03
C LYS A 192 23.51 11.82 -23.33
N LEU A 193 22.72 10.83 -23.77
CA LEU A 193 22.93 10.16 -25.05
C LEU A 193 22.69 11.12 -26.21
N ALA A 194 21.59 11.87 -26.18
CA ALA A 194 21.27 12.85 -27.20
C ALA A 194 22.33 13.98 -27.29
N ASP A 195 22.79 14.51 -26.16
CA ASP A 195 23.85 15.53 -26.11
C ASP A 195 25.16 15.02 -26.73
N ARG A 196 25.50 13.75 -26.49
CA ARG A 196 26.69 13.13 -27.07
C ARG A 196 26.58 12.99 -28.59
N GLU A 197 25.44 12.52 -29.08
CA GLU A 197 25.16 12.41 -30.52
C GLU A 197 25.18 13.78 -31.20
N GLU A 198 24.61 14.81 -30.57
CA GLU A 198 24.65 16.18 -31.08
C GLU A 198 26.09 16.69 -31.23
N GLN A 199 26.94 16.41 -30.24
CA GLN A 199 28.33 16.87 -30.25
C GLN A 199 29.18 16.14 -31.31
N GLU A 200 28.92 14.85 -31.54
CA GLU A 200 29.54 14.09 -32.64
C GLU A 200 29.10 14.64 -34.01
N LEU A 201 27.81 14.95 -34.19
CA LEU A 201 27.29 15.53 -35.42
C LEU A 201 27.85 16.93 -35.70
N ARG A 202 27.96 17.78 -34.67
CA ARG A 202 28.61 19.11 -34.79
C ARG A 202 30.05 18.99 -35.25
N THR A 203 30.82 18.08 -34.66
CA THR A 203 32.22 17.83 -35.05
C THR A 203 32.33 17.37 -36.51
N LEU A 204 31.42 16.50 -36.96
CA LEU A 204 31.35 16.05 -38.36
C LEU A 204 30.97 17.18 -39.33
N LEU A 205 30.07 18.06 -38.93
CA LEU A 205 29.68 19.24 -39.70
C LEU A 205 30.86 20.20 -39.87
N ASP A 206 31.54 20.54 -38.77
CA ASP A 206 32.71 21.43 -38.78
C ASP A 206 33.81 20.89 -39.72
N TYR A 207 34.07 19.58 -39.67
CA TYR A 207 35.02 18.92 -40.57
C TYR A 207 34.60 19.00 -42.05
N LYS A 208 33.31 18.79 -42.34
CA LYS A 208 32.77 18.89 -43.71
C LYS A 208 32.80 20.32 -44.23
N GLU A 209 32.42 21.30 -43.42
CA GLU A 209 32.49 22.71 -43.80
C GLU A 209 33.92 23.15 -44.13
N GLY A 210 34.90 22.76 -43.30
CA GLY A 210 36.31 23.00 -43.58
C GLY A 210 36.78 22.35 -44.88
N SER A 211 36.34 21.12 -45.16
CA SER A 211 36.67 20.41 -46.40
C SER A 211 36.06 21.07 -47.64
N ILE A 212 34.80 21.52 -47.55
CA ILE A 212 34.12 22.26 -48.63
C ILE A 212 34.83 23.58 -48.90
N PHE A 213 35.21 24.30 -47.85
CA PHE A 213 35.93 25.57 -47.98
C PHE A 213 37.27 25.41 -48.73
N GLU A 214 38.05 24.38 -48.40
CA GLU A 214 39.30 24.09 -49.12
C GLU A 214 39.05 23.65 -50.57
N GLN A 215 38.00 22.86 -50.83
CA GLN A 215 37.62 22.49 -52.20
C GLN A 215 37.22 23.72 -53.03
N ASP A 216 36.44 24.65 -52.47
CA ASP A 216 36.02 25.89 -53.15
C ASP A 216 37.22 26.80 -53.45
N LYS A 217 38.19 26.88 -52.53
CA LYS A 217 39.44 27.61 -52.72
C LYS A 217 40.24 27.03 -53.90
N GLN A 218 40.38 25.71 -53.97
CA GLN A 218 41.05 25.05 -55.11
C GLN A 218 40.29 25.26 -56.43
N LEU A 219 38.96 25.16 -56.41
CA LEU A 219 38.12 25.39 -57.59
C LEU A 219 38.28 26.81 -58.13
N ASN A 220 38.32 27.82 -57.25
CA ASN A 220 38.55 29.21 -57.64
C ASN A 220 39.95 29.43 -58.23
N ILE A 221 40.98 28.76 -57.71
CA ILE A 221 42.33 28.79 -58.30
C ILE A 221 42.33 28.17 -59.70
N MET A 222 41.66 27.03 -59.89
CA MET A 222 41.54 26.38 -61.20
C MET A 222 40.76 27.22 -62.22
N LYS A 223 39.66 27.88 -61.79
CA LYS A 223 38.89 28.80 -62.63
C LYS A 223 39.73 30.00 -63.10
N LYS A 224 40.52 30.62 -62.21
CA LYS A 224 41.45 31.71 -62.58
C LYS A 224 42.52 31.27 -63.58
N ARG A 225 43.02 30.03 -63.47
CA ARG A 225 44.00 29.47 -64.43
C ARG A 225 43.40 29.18 -65.81
N LYS A 226 42.12 28.82 -65.88
CA LYS A 226 41.41 28.59 -67.17
C LYS A 226 40.90 29.88 -67.83
N GLY A 227 40.75 30.97 -67.08
CA GLY A 227 40.32 32.28 -67.60
C GLY A 227 41.40 33.11 -68.32
N ILE A 228 42.57 32.54 -68.65
CA ILE A 228 43.65 33.20 -69.41
C ILE A 228 43.63 32.76 -70.90
N VAL A 229 42.60 32.06 -71.37
CA VAL A 229 42.43 31.79 -72.81
C VAL A 229 41.05 32.25 -73.28
N SER A 230 40.96 33.53 -73.59
CA SER A 230 40.02 34.10 -74.56
C SER A 230 40.50 35.51 -74.92
N GLU A 231 41.50 35.57 -75.81
CA GLU A 231 41.52 36.53 -76.92
C GLU A 231 40.63 35.99 -78.03
#